data_AF-A0A7Y5GZQ4-F1
#
_entry.id   AF-A0A7Y5GZQ4-F1
#
_cell.length_a   1.000
_cell.length_b   1.000
_cell.length_c   1.000
_cell.angle_alpha   90.00
_cell.angle_beta   90.00
_cell.angle_gamma   90.00
#
_symmetry.space_group_name_H-M   'P 1'
#
loop_
_entity.id
_entity.type
_entity.pdbx_description
1 polymer ?
#
loop_
_entity_poly.entity_id
_entity_poly.type
_entity_poly.pdbx_seq_one_letter_code
_entity_poly.pdbx_strand_id
1 'polypeptide(L)'
;MKRFDNVFIAALWLVFFGFMAGCSDEDSSGNSKDAHDPFGDGGLVFDIVGGGQNDLVINGDSLLSNEDADTGGEIADGETDGAILDVVEPDQDLEDTGVDAAQSGFEYPCEPGAIETCETACGTLGKHKCLKEWGPCIPPDELCDNCEDDNCDGEIDEGCLPNPECNPTVEPACAVPQIEIMPAKSVGTGEVLTLSAKNSSSPAGAIVKWAWTVQGPVGSTSMLMPSADVESPTFLVDVAGQYLFKLQVWDAVGNASCAPSLAVVSGTPVPPVTPAVGCSDGQREGFLDEAAYTHIAGCAGGWEKPGITPDSVVPTCDLKGGDDGPFGDGAGCSAADLCAQGWHICNGWAELALKSPTGCVGATPPDTKPKSLFFALRQDSENGSICGTKGDGFNDVFGCGNLGSGLAPDKNCGPLDRVLASTIPDKCGFNEAEPPLGPWQCIGGPGSDLKEGQTVTKKGCPKLSCTYDGVPLGSADKGGVLCCRD
;
A
#
# COMPACT_ATOMS: atom_id res chain seq x y z
N MET A 1 96.79 -34.87 -8.19
CA MET A 1 96.94 -34.38 -6.81
C MET A 1 95.54 -34.22 -6.23
N LYS A 2 95.09 -35.25 -5.50
CA LYS A 2 94.69 -35.28 -4.06
C LYS A 2 93.27 -34.71 -3.84
N ARG A 3 92.20 -35.53 -3.74
CA ARG A 3 91.75 -36.49 -2.70
C ARG A 3 91.31 -35.85 -1.37
N PHE A 4 90.10 -36.20 -0.94
CA PHE A 4 89.64 -36.74 0.37
C PHE A 4 88.15 -36.37 0.55
N ASP A 5 87.26 -37.12 1.20
CA ASP A 5 86.90 -38.54 1.27
C ASP A 5 85.55 -38.59 2.04
N ASN A 6 84.81 -39.67 1.84
CA ASN A 6 83.53 -40.03 2.47
C ASN A 6 83.55 -40.08 4.01
N VAL A 7 82.38 -39.97 4.67
CA VAL A 7 81.87 -40.97 5.66
C VAL A 7 80.32 -40.94 5.74
N PHE A 8 79.73 -42.12 5.53
CA PHE A 8 78.37 -42.58 5.86
C PHE A 8 78.24 -42.90 7.37
N ILE A 9 77.06 -42.74 8.00
CA ILE A 9 76.54 -43.67 9.03
C ILE A 9 75.00 -43.69 8.94
N ALA A 10 74.46 -44.90 8.80
CA ALA A 10 73.07 -45.27 9.05
C ALA A 10 73.00 -46.01 10.39
N ALA A 11 71.87 -45.93 11.11
CA ALA A 11 71.51 -46.92 12.12
C ALA A 11 69.99 -47.04 12.29
N LEU A 12 69.54 -48.28 12.27
CA LEU A 12 68.19 -48.83 12.34
C LEU A 12 68.16 -49.77 13.56
N TRP A 13 67.15 -49.69 14.43
CA TRP A 13 66.78 -50.72 15.44
C TRP A 13 65.27 -50.55 15.76
N LEU A 14 64.34 -51.40 15.30
CA LEU A 14 63.89 -52.73 15.79
C LEU A 14 63.07 -52.74 17.10
N VAL A 15 61.74 -52.85 16.91
CA VAL A 15 60.71 -53.72 17.55
C VAL A 15 60.93 -54.26 18.97
N PHE A 16 59.92 -54.09 19.83
CA PHE A 16 59.53 -55.08 20.84
C PHE A 16 57.99 -55.26 20.86
N PHE A 17 57.58 -56.52 20.73
CA PHE A 17 56.23 -57.05 20.93
C PHE A 17 56.00 -57.34 22.43
N GLY A 18 54.75 -57.19 22.91
CA GLY A 18 54.32 -57.65 24.23
C GLY A 18 52.78 -57.69 24.31
N PHE A 19 52.25 -58.87 24.57
CA PHE A 19 50.88 -59.36 24.35
C PHE A 19 50.07 -59.44 25.68
N MET A 20 48.76 -59.74 25.56
CA MET A 20 47.77 -60.21 26.57
C MET A 20 47.11 -59.14 27.47
N ALA A 21 45.80 -59.14 27.76
CA ALA A 21 44.65 -59.99 27.43
C ALA A 21 43.35 -59.20 27.78
N GLY A 22 42.28 -59.30 26.99
CA GLY A 22 41.01 -60.02 27.32
C GLY A 22 40.00 -59.10 28.04
N CYS A 23 38.70 -58.99 27.75
CA CYS A 23 37.69 -59.69 26.93
C CYS A 23 36.64 -58.60 26.51
N SER A 24 36.02 -58.64 25.31
CA SER A 24 34.77 -59.38 24.95
C SER A 24 33.63 -59.23 25.97
N ASP A 25 32.38 -58.92 25.63
CA ASP A 25 31.66 -58.83 24.35
C ASP A 25 30.32 -58.09 24.55
N GLU A 26 29.87 -57.44 23.47
CA GLU A 26 28.53 -57.51 22.82
C GLU A 26 27.24 -57.46 23.69
N ASP A 27 26.37 -56.47 23.45
CA ASP A 27 25.18 -56.54 22.57
C ASP A 27 23.91 -56.64 23.44
N SER A 28 22.70 -56.21 23.09
CA SER A 28 22.14 -55.54 21.93
C SER A 28 20.67 -55.22 22.28
N SER A 29 20.08 -54.21 21.62
CA SER A 29 18.69 -54.14 21.17
C SER A 29 17.50 -54.28 22.15
N GLY A 30 16.42 -53.49 21.92
CA GLY A 30 15.09 -53.90 22.39
C GLY A 30 14.08 -52.77 22.61
N ASN A 31 13.32 -52.47 21.56
CA ASN A 31 12.16 -51.58 21.48
C ASN A 31 10.95 -52.09 22.33
N SER A 32 10.02 -51.20 22.74
CA SER A 32 8.54 -51.41 22.79
C SER A 32 7.77 -50.82 24.01
N LYS A 33 6.96 -49.80 23.73
CA LYS A 33 5.49 -49.60 23.97
C LYS A 33 4.81 -49.64 25.37
N ASP A 34 3.99 -48.59 25.53
CA ASP A 34 2.58 -48.51 25.98
C ASP A 34 2.12 -48.80 27.43
N ALA A 35 1.63 -47.71 28.06
CA ALA A 35 0.29 -47.48 28.65
C ALA A 35 -0.14 -47.98 30.07
N HIS A 36 -0.71 -47.01 30.80
CA HIS A 36 -1.83 -47.01 31.79
C HIS A 36 -1.65 -47.47 33.27
N ASP A 37 -1.66 -46.47 34.19
CA ASP A 37 -2.50 -46.21 35.42
C ASP A 37 -2.77 -47.30 36.50
N PRO A 38 -3.26 -47.03 37.76
CA PRO A 38 -3.67 -45.75 38.43
C PRO A 38 -3.42 -45.59 39.99
N PHE A 39 -3.86 -44.43 40.52
CA PHE A 39 -4.27 -44.03 41.91
C PHE A 39 -3.28 -43.83 43.09
N GLY A 40 -3.42 -42.66 43.77
CA GLY A 40 -3.37 -42.57 45.25
C GLY A 40 -2.74 -41.33 45.91
N ASP A 41 -3.56 -40.29 46.15
CA ASP A 41 -3.61 -39.31 47.28
C ASP A 41 -2.36 -38.64 47.91
N GLY A 42 -2.48 -37.32 48.13
CA GLY A 42 -1.87 -36.67 49.29
C GLY A 42 -1.62 -35.14 49.23
N GLY A 43 -2.58 -34.35 49.74
CA GLY A 43 -2.27 -33.25 50.68
C GLY A 43 -2.00 -31.84 50.16
N LEU A 44 -3.04 -31.02 50.12
CA LEU A 44 -2.99 -29.55 50.17
C LEU A 44 -2.93 -29.07 51.63
N VAL A 45 -2.02 -28.14 51.94
CA VAL A 45 -2.13 -27.22 53.09
C VAL A 45 -1.67 -25.84 52.61
N PHE A 46 -2.60 -24.88 52.55
CA PHE A 46 -2.31 -23.45 52.52
C PHE A 46 -3.10 -22.81 53.66
N ASP A 47 -2.39 -22.15 54.56
CA ASP A 47 -2.97 -21.35 55.62
C ASP A 47 -3.08 -19.88 55.19
N ILE A 48 -4.21 -19.29 55.58
CA ILE A 48 -4.74 -17.97 55.24
C ILE A 48 -4.40 -16.97 56.36
N VAL A 49 -4.47 -15.66 56.06
CA VAL A 49 -5.15 -14.56 56.80
C VAL A 49 -4.38 -13.26 56.51
N GLY A 50 -4.96 -12.13 56.10
CA GLY A 50 -6.33 -11.66 55.90
C GLY A 50 -6.24 -10.15 55.53
N GLY A 51 -7.04 -9.60 54.62
CA GLY A 51 -8.38 -9.00 54.85
C GLY A 51 -8.34 -7.53 54.35
N GLY A 52 -9.36 -6.91 53.76
CA GLY A 52 -10.76 -7.28 53.55
C GLY A 52 -11.43 -6.44 52.44
N GLN A 53 -12.66 -6.87 52.12
CA GLN A 53 -13.57 -6.45 51.05
C GLN A 53 -14.44 -5.22 51.40
N ASN A 54 -15.19 -4.72 50.40
CA ASN A 54 -16.65 -4.62 50.51
C ASN A 54 -17.35 -4.86 49.15
N ASP A 55 -18.38 -5.71 49.26
CA ASP A 55 -19.43 -6.27 48.38
C ASP A 55 -20.44 -5.23 47.81
N LEU A 56 -21.46 -5.49 46.94
CA LEU A 56 -21.96 -6.57 46.05
C LEU A 56 -23.36 -6.15 45.51
N VAL A 57 -23.82 -6.87 44.46
CA VAL A 57 -25.22 -7.15 43.99
C VAL A 57 -25.77 -6.21 42.90
N ILE A 58 -26.17 -6.56 41.65
CA ILE A 58 -26.72 -7.73 40.90
C ILE A 58 -28.23 -7.64 40.53
N ASN A 59 -28.49 -7.67 39.20
CA ASN A 59 -29.62 -8.16 38.35
C ASN A 59 -31.02 -7.51 38.31
N GLY A 60 -31.58 -7.44 37.08
CA GLY A 60 -33.00 -7.74 36.81
C GLY A 60 -33.67 -7.05 35.59
N ASP A 61 -34.20 -7.85 34.66
CA ASP A 61 -34.82 -7.57 33.34
C ASP A 61 -36.27 -7.01 33.32
N SER A 62 -36.69 -6.61 32.09
CA SER A 62 -38.07 -6.59 31.51
C SER A 62 -38.95 -5.38 31.87
N LEU A 63 -40.01 -4.93 31.18
CA LEU A 63 -40.71 -5.08 29.88
C LEU A 63 -42.05 -4.30 30.06
N LEU A 64 -42.66 -3.72 29.00
CA LEU A 64 -44.08 -3.26 28.92
C LEU A 64 -44.47 -2.04 29.80
N SER A 65 -45.49 -1.22 29.58
CA SER A 65 -46.45 -0.87 28.52
C SER A 65 -47.37 0.22 29.09
N ASN A 66 -47.82 1.17 28.25
CA ASN A 66 -49.12 1.87 28.20
C ASN A 66 -49.90 2.39 29.45
N GLU A 67 -50.66 3.46 29.14
CA GLU A 67 -51.94 3.95 29.70
C GLU A 67 -51.94 5.07 30.76
N ASP A 68 -52.21 6.28 30.25
CA ASP A 68 -53.38 7.16 30.48
C ASP A 68 -54.05 7.24 31.87
N ALA A 69 -54.22 8.50 32.32
CA ALA A 69 -55.41 9.16 32.89
C ALA A 69 -54.95 10.31 33.80
N ASP A 70 -55.11 11.58 33.42
CA ASP A 70 -56.34 12.41 33.45
C ASP A 70 -56.70 12.97 34.85
N THR A 71 -57.34 14.13 34.83
CA THR A 71 -57.85 15.04 35.87
C THR A 71 -56.87 16.14 36.32
N GLY A 72 -57.17 17.43 36.24
CA GLY A 72 -58.38 18.12 35.82
C GLY A 72 -58.50 19.49 36.51
N GLY A 73 -58.83 20.51 35.71
CA GLY A 73 -59.59 21.71 36.08
C GLY A 73 -58.88 22.87 36.78
N GLU A 74 -59.32 24.12 36.65
CA GLU A 74 -60.32 24.75 35.78
C GLU A 74 -60.19 26.29 36.02
N ILE A 75 -60.17 27.04 34.91
CA ILE A 75 -60.78 28.36 34.62
C ILE A 75 -61.09 29.37 35.75
N ALA A 76 -60.64 30.61 35.51
CA ALA A 76 -61.33 31.83 35.93
C ALA A 76 -61.39 32.82 34.73
N ASP A 77 -62.60 33.28 34.50
CA ASP A 77 -63.12 34.10 33.41
C ASP A 77 -63.36 35.54 33.89
N GLY A 78 -63.27 36.53 32.99
CA GLY A 78 -63.70 37.91 33.28
C GLY A 78 -63.05 39.02 32.45
N GLU A 79 -63.62 39.26 31.27
CA GLU A 79 -63.63 40.45 30.41
C GLU A 79 -63.17 41.82 30.99
N THR A 80 -62.45 42.63 30.19
CA THR A 80 -62.94 43.91 29.60
C THR A 80 -61.84 44.64 28.81
N ASP A 81 -62.29 45.61 28.01
CA ASP A 81 -61.87 46.05 26.68
C ASP A 81 -61.00 47.34 26.65
N GLY A 82 -60.23 47.55 25.56
CA GLY A 82 -59.64 48.83 25.07
C GLY A 82 -58.53 49.50 25.91
N ALA A 83 -57.61 50.34 25.42
CA ALA A 83 -57.39 50.97 24.12
C ALA A 83 -55.98 51.63 24.08
N ILE A 84 -55.64 52.18 22.92
CA ILE A 84 -54.35 52.71 22.45
C ILE A 84 -54.15 54.24 22.74
N LEU A 85 -52.86 54.65 22.81
CA LEU A 85 -52.19 55.96 22.50
C LEU A 85 -52.23 57.19 23.43
N ASP A 86 -50.98 57.66 23.66
CA ASP A 86 -50.37 58.99 23.61
C ASP A 86 -50.89 60.23 24.35
N VAL A 87 -49.91 60.87 24.99
CA VAL A 87 -49.92 62.16 25.66
C VAL A 87 -49.50 63.24 24.66
N VAL A 88 -50.41 64.12 24.24
CA VAL A 88 -50.12 65.53 23.94
C VAL A 88 -51.36 66.37 24.31
N GLU A 89 -51.13 67.37 25.16
CA GLU A 89 -52.11 68.36 25.66
C GLU A 89 -52.19 69.62 24.76
N PRO A 90 -53.15 70.55 25.00
CA PRO A 90 -54.05 71.09 23.96
C PRO A 90 -53.81 72.58 23.62
N ASP A 91 -54.77 73.15 22.86
CA ASP A 91 -55.27 74.56 22.80
C ASP A 91 -55.27 75.17 21.37
N GLN A 92 -56.27 75.88 20.83
CA GLN A 92 -57.62 76.33 21.22
C GLN A 92 -58.46 76.60 19.95
N ASP A 93 -59.79 76.48 20.11
CA ASP A 93 -60.88 77.33 19.61
C ASP A 93 -60.81 77.96 18.20
N LEU A 94 -61.80 77.63 17.33
CA LEU A 94 -62.97 78.50 17.06
C LEU A 94 -63.79 78.01 15.85
N GLU A 95 -65.08 77.78 16.13
CA GLU A 95 -66.29 78.12 15.36
C GLU A 95 -66.57 77.55 13.94
N ASP A 96 -67.61 76.70 13.91
CA ASP A 96 -68.86 76.80 13.14
C ASP A 96 -68.82 76.98 11.61
N THR A 97 -69.25 75.96 10.87
CA THR A 97 -70.53 75.97 10.12
C THR A 97 -70.72 74.72 9.26
N GLY A 98 -71.91 74.11 9.36
CA GLY A 98 -72.65 73.62 8.19
C GLY A 98 -72.23 72.31 7.51
N VAL A 99 -72.84 71.21 7.98
CA VAL A 99 -73.40 70.08 7.20
C VAL A 99 -72.90 69.88 5.76
N ASP A 100 -72.16 68.79 5.53
CA ASP A 100 -72.40 67.91 4.37
C ASP A 100 -71.89 66.49 4.66
N ALA A 101 -72.74 65.52 4.35
CA ALA A 101 -72.44 64.10 4.45
C ALA A 101 -71.51 63.68 3.29
N ALA A 102 -70.30 63.23 3.63
CA ALA A 102 -69.46 62.43 2.73
C ALA A 102 -68.94 61.22 3.50
N GLN A 103 -69.45 60.04 3.14
CA GLN A 103 -69.03 58.74 3.65
C GLN A 103 -67.55 58.49 3.31
N SER A 104 -66.76 58.09 4.31
CA SER A 104 -65.45 57.47 4.14
C SER A 104 -65.60 56.09 3.52
N GLY A 105 -65.04 55.87 2.34
CA GLY A 105 -65.02 54.57 1.66
C GLY A 105 -64.11 53.59 2.39
N PHE A 106 -64.68 52.49 2.91
CA PHE A 106 -63.94 51.27 3.20
C PHE A 106 -63.69 50.57 1.88
N GLU A 107 -62.43 50.49 1.45
CA GLU A 107 -62.03 49.74 0.26
C GLU A 107 -62.03 48.24 0.64
N TYR A 108 -63.05 47.51 0.21
CA TYR A 108 -63.10 46.07 0.34
C TYR A 108 -62.11 45.43 -0.65
N PRO A 109 -61.43 44.33 -0.28
CA PRO A 109 -60.46 43.66 -1.16
C PRO A 109 -61.09 43.10 -2.45
N CYS A 110 -62.43 43.07 -2.52
CA CYS A 110 -63.18 42.65 -3.70
C CYS A 110 -64.60 43.24 -3.68
N GLU A 111 -65.22 43.33 -4.86
CA GLU A 111 -66.61 43.74 -4.98
C GLU A 111 -67.55 42.61 -4.54
N PRO A 112 -68.55 42.85 -3.66
CA PRO A 112 -69.52 41.83 -3.27
C PRO A 112 -70.24 41.22 -4.48
N GLY A 113 -70.11 39.91 -4.65
CA GLY A 113 -70.64 39.14 -5.77
C GLY A 113 -69.60 38.81 -6.84
N ALA A 114 -68.40 39.38 -6.82
CA ALA A 114 -67.31 39.02 -7.72
C ALA A 114 -66.92 37.55 -7.53
N ILE A 115 -66.53 36.91 -8.64
CA ILE A 115 -66.03 35.54 -8.69
C ILE A 115 -64.67 35.58 -9.35
N GLU A 116 -63.66 35.00 -8.69
CA GLU A 116 -62.30 34.87 -9.20
C GLU A 116 -61.85 33.41 -9.17
N THR A 117 -60.85 33.09 -9.99
CA THR A 117 -60.20 31.78 -10.00
C THR A 117 -59.20 31.69 -8.86
N CYS A 118 -59.15 30.54 -8.22
CA CYS A 118 -58.24 30.26 -7.11
C CYS A 118 -57.69 28.84 -7.25
N GLU A 119 -56.56 28.57 -6.60
CA GLU A 119 -56.00 27.23 -6.50
C GLU A 119 -56.68 26.48 -5.35
N THR A 120 -57.17 25.28 -5.63
CA THR A 120 -57.82 24.40 -4.65
C THR A 120 -56.78 23.65 -3.82
N ALA A 121 -57.22 22.91 -2.80
CA ALA A 121 -56.32 22.13 -1.94
C ALA A 121 -55.60 20.98 -2.68
N CYS A 122 -56.16 20.49 -3.78
CA CYS A 122 -55.59 19.44 -4.62
C CYS A 122 -54.79 19.98 -5.83
N GLY A 123 -54.71 21.32 -5.99
CA GLY A 123 -53.91 21.97 -7.03
C GLY A 123 -54.69 22.31 -8.31
N THR A 124 -56.00 22.05 -8.37
CA THR A 124 -56.87 22.39 -9.50
C THR A 124 -57.36 23.84 -9.45
N LEU A 125 -57.86 24.35 -10.58
CA LEU A 125 -58.38 25.72 -10.67
C LEU A 125 -59.86 25.77 -10.27
N GLY A 126 -60.12 26.17 -9.03
CA GLY A 126 -61.45 26.42 -8.49
C GLY A 126 -61.92 27.87 -8.62
N LYS A 127 -63.04 28.18 -7.98
CA LYS A 127 -63.62 29.53 -7.92
C LYS A 127 -63.98 29.91 -6.50
N HIS A 128 -63.67 31.13 -6.10
CA HIS A 128 -64.18 31.72 -4.87
C HIS A 128 -65.09 32.92 -5.16
N LYS A 129 -66.07 33.13 -4.28
CA LYS A 129 -67.02 34.25 -4.39
C LYS A 129 -66.76 35.26 -3.28
N CYS A 130 -66.66 36.52 -3.64
CA CYS A 130 -66.54 37.61 -2.69
C CYS A 130 -67.92 37.95 -2.11
N LEU A 131 -68.05 37.99 -0.78
CA LEU A 131 -69.24 38.54 -0.11
C LEU A 131 -68.94 39.90 0.54
N LYS A 132 -67.71 40.06 1.05
CA LYS A 132 -67.03 41.30 1.51
C LYS A 132 -65.51 41.08 1.55
N GLU A 133 -65.12 39.85 1.82
CA GLU A 133 -63.80 39.27 1.57
C GLU A 133 -63.98 38.02 0.68
N TRP A 134 -62.89 37.53 0.10
CA TRP A 134 -62.88 36.31 -0.68
C TRP A 134 -63.22 35.09 0.19
N GLY A 135 -64.25 34.34 -0.20
CA GLY A 135 -64.60 33.06 0.44
C GLY A 135 -63.60 31.94 0.13
N PRO A 136 -63.85 30.71 0.64
CA PRO A 136 -63.01 29.56 0.33
C PRO A 136 -63.05 29.24 -1.18
N CYS A 137 -61.95 28.67 -1.68
CA CYS A 137 -61.89 28.18 -3.04
C CYS A 137 -62.78 26.93 -3.17
N ILE A 138 -63.76 26.97 -4.08
CA ILE A 138 -64.62 25.83 -4.39
C ILE A 138 -64.05 25.14 -5.62
N PRO A 139 -63.67 23.86 -5.54
CA PRO A 139 -63.21 23.09 -6.69
C PRO A 139 -64.25 23.05 -7.83
N PRO A 140 -63.81 22.87 -9.08
CA PRO A 140 -64.70 22.62 -10.21
C PRO A 140 -65.39 21.24 -10.07
N ASP A 141 -66.34 20.97 -10.97
CA ASP A 141 -66.83 19.60 -11.17
C ASP A 141 -65.75 18.76 -11.88
N GLU A 142 -65.78 17.45 -11.69
CA GLU A 142 -64.85 16.48 -12.32
C GLU A 142 -64.69 16.67 -13.83
N LEU A 143 -63.44 16.74 -14.30
CA LEU A 143 -63.13 16.74 -15.73
C LEU A 143 -62.58 15.37 -16.16
N CYS A 144 -63.48 14.55 -16.70
CA CYS A 144 -63.12 13.20 -17.13
C CYS A 144 -61.90 13.11 -18.08
N ASP A 145 -61.14 12.01 -17.95
CA ASP A 145 -60.03 11.57 -18.80
C ASP A 145 -58.73 12.39 -18.66
N ASN A 146 -58.55 13.11 -17.54
CA ASN A 146 -57.29 13.81 -17.23
C ASN A 146 -56.46 13.10 -16.14
N CYS A 147 -57.01 12.09 -15.45
CA CYS A 147 -56.37 11.42 -14.32
C CYS A 147 -55.93 12.37 -13.19
N GLU A 148 -56.69 13.44 -12.98
CA GLU A 148 -56.54 14.36 -11.85
C GLU A 148 -57.79 14.28 -10.96
N ASP A 149 -57.63 14.53 -9.65
CA ASP A 149 -58.74 14.72 -8.70
C ASP A 149 -59.17 16.18 -8.81
N ASP A 150 -60.15 16.49 -9.66
CA ASP A 150 -60.51 17.87 -9.99
C ASP A 150 -61.37 18.53 -8.91
N ASN A 151 -62.25 17.76 -8.28
CA ASN A 151 -63.20 18.22 -7.28
C ASN A 151 -62.63 18.17 -5.84
N CYS A 152 -61.41 17.68 -5.67
CA CYS A 152 -60.69 17.49 -4.41
C CYS A 152 -61.42 16.61 -3.38
N ASP A 153 -62.19 15.60 -3.80
CA ASP A 153 -62.87 14.68 -2.90
C ASP A 153 -62.02 13.44 -2.52
N GLY A 154 -60.87 13.29 -3.17
CA GLY A 154 -59.90 12.22 -2.93
C GLY A 154 -60.10 10.98 -3.80
N GLU A 155 -61.08 10.99 -4.71
CA GLU A 155 -61.20 10.04 -5.80
C GLU A 155 -60.67 10.68 -7.11
N ILE A 156 -60.34 9.86 -8.12
CA ILE A 156 -59.85 10.34 -9.42
C ILE A 156 -60.87 9.91 -10.47
N ASP A 157 -61.34 10.85 -11.29
CA ASP A 157 -62.25 10.62 -12.42
C ASP A 157 -63.54 9.86 -12.01
N GLU A 158 -64.00 10.01 -10.76
CA GLU A 158 -65.18 9.30 -10.26
C GLU A 158 -66.47 9.81 -10.92
N GLY A 159 -67.40 8.89 -11.19
CA GLY A 159 -68.65 9.22 -11.88
C GLY A 159 -68.55 9.39 -13.40
N CYS A 160 -67.35 9.29 -13.99
CA CYS A 160 -67.14 9.26 -15.44
C CYS A 160 -67.39 7.85 -16.03
N LEU A 161 -68.17 7.75 -17.11
CA LEU A 161 -68.44 6.48 -17.82
C LEU A 161 -68.04 6.56 -19.31
N PRO A 162 -67.22 5.62 -19.82
CA PRO A 162 -66.58 4.51 -19.09
C PRO A 162 -65.46 5.01 -18.17
N ASN A 163 -65.38 4.49 -16.95
CA ASN A 163 -64.33 4.81 -15.98
C ASN A 163 -62.95 4.47 -16.60
N PRO A 164 -62.11 5.45 -16.95
CA PRO A 164 -60.80 5.18 -17.49
C PRO A 164 -59.93 4.57 -16.38
N GLU A 165 -59.33 3.40 -16.62
CA GLU A 165 -58.29 2.92 -15.73
C GLU A 165 -57.09 3.87 -15.83
N CYS A 166 -56.99 4.82 -14.89
CA CYS A 166 -55.78 5.60 -14.64
C CYS A 166 -54.70 4.67 -14.07
N ASN A 167 -54.19 3.76 -14.90
CA ASN A 167 -52.97 3.04 -14.62
C ASN A 167 -51.83 4.02 -14.86
N PRO A 168 -51.11 4.49 -13.82
CA PRO A 168 -49.86 5.18 -14.09
C PRO A 168 -48.99 4.19 -14.84
N THR A 169 -48.68 4.47 -16.11
CA THR A 169 -47.59 3.76 -16.77
C THR A 169 -46.36 4.03 -15.91
N VAL A 170 -46.02 3.09 -15.04
CA VAL A 170 -44.76 3.10 -14.29
C VAL A 170 -43.70 3.12 -15.37
N GLU A 171 -43.09 4.28 -15.60
CA GLU A 171 -41.95 4.37 -16.51
C GLU A 171 -40.97 3.25 -16.14
N PRO A 172 -40.49 2.45 -17.10
CA PRO A 172 -39.58 1.38 -16.79
C PRO A 172 -38.35 1.98 -16.10
N ALA A 173 -38.18 1.66 -14.82
CA ALA A 173 -37.10 2.19 -14.02
C ALA A 173 -35.76 1.84 -14.69
N CYS A 174 -34.95 2.87 -14.95
CA CYS A 174 -33.68 2.76 -15.66
C CYS A 174 -32.66 1.87 -14.96
N ALA A 175 -31.69 1.38 -15.75
CA ALA A 175 -30.47 0.80 -15.22
C ALA A 175 -29.70 1.79 -14.31
N VAL A 176 -29.11 1.26 -13.24
CA VAL A 176 -28.31 2.00 -12.24
C VAL A 176 -26.85 1.55 -12.35
N PRO A 177 -25.95 2.40 -12.90
CA PRO A 177 -24.52 2.11 -12.95
C PRO A 177 -23.89 2.25 -11.56
N GLN A 178 -22.97 1.35 -11.23
CA GLN A 178 -22.15 1.41 -10.02
C GLN A 178 -20.68 1.22 -10.38
N ILE A 179 -19.83 2.14 -9.95
CA ILE A 179 -18.37 2.07 -10.16
C ILE A 179 -17.70 1.63 -8.86
N GLU A 180 -16.90 0.59 -8.96
CA GLU A 180 -15.92 0.21 -7.94
C GLU A 180 -14.50 0.37 -8.52
N ILE A 181 -13.59 0.99 -7.75
CA ILE A 181 -12.19 1.18 -8.16
C ILE A 181 -11.28 0.58 -7.11
N MET A 182 -10.29 -0.19 -7.54
CA MET A 182 -9.26 -0.77 -6.70
C MET A 182 -7.85 -0.39 -7.18
N PRO A 183 -7.00 0.17 -6.31
CA PRO A 183 -7.32 0.67 -4.96
C PRO A 183 -8.31 1.86 -4.97
N ALA A 184 -9.16 1.97 -3.95
CA ALA A 184 -10.26 2.95 -3.88
C ALA A 184 -9.86 4.36 -3.36
N LYS A 185 -8.56 4.61 -3.17
CA LYS A 185 -8.02 5.86 -2.59
C LYS A 185 -6.87 6.37 -3.47
N SER A 186 -6.28 7.50 -3.07
CA SER A 186 -5.14 8.12 -3.76
C SER A 186 -4.10 7.09 -4.17
N VAL A 187 -3.64 7.19 -5.42
CA VAL A 187 -2.83 6.19 -6.11
C VAL A 187 -1.58 6.89 -6.67
N GLY A 188 -0.45 6.21 -6.66
CA GLY A 188 0.80 6.74 -7.20
C GLY A 188 0.77 6.84 -8.72
N THR A 189 1.38 7.88 -9.29
CA THR A 189 1.75 7.87 -10.71
C THR A 189 2.60 6.64 -11.03
N GLY A 190 2.22 5.87 -12.06
CA GLY A 190 2.83 4.60 -12.46
C GLY A 190 2.06 3.36 -12.01
N GLU A 191 1.05 3.50 -11.14
CA GLU A 191 0.24 2.38 -10.68
C GLU A 191 -1.02 2.16 -11.56
N VAL A 192 -1.51 0.91 -11.56
CA VAL A 192 -2.67 0.48 -12.35
C VAL A 192 -3.90 0.36 -11.45
N LEU A 193 -4.97 1.04 -11.83
CA LEU A 193 -6.30 0.90 -11.26
C LEU A 193 -7.06 -0.22 -11.96
N THR A 194 -7.80 -0.99 -11.18
CA THR A 194 -8.86 -1.90 -11.68
C THR A 194 -10.21 -1.25 -11.44
N LEU A 195 -10.98 -1.07 -12.51
CA LEU A 195 -12.35 -0.57 -12.45
C LEU A 195 -13.31 -1.75 -12.59
N SER A 196 -14.46 -1.69 -11.93
CA SER A 196 -15.50 -2.71 -11.97
C SER A 196 -16.88 -2.07 -12.03
N ALA A 197 -17.69 -2.51 -13.00
CA ALA A 197 -19.12 -2.19 -13.10
C ALA A 197 -20.03 -3.30 -12.55
N LYS A 198 -19.46 -4.34 -11.91
CA LYS A 198 -20.15 -5.59 -11.54
C LYS A 198 -21.37 -5.40 -10.64
N ASN A 199 -21.39 -4.33 -9.86
CA ASN A 199 -22.49 -4.01 -8.94
C ASN A 199 -23.61 -3.19 -9.60
N SER A 200 -23.55 -2.95 -10.92
CA SER A 200 -24.61 -2.26 -11.67
C SER A 200 -25.84 -3.16 -11.81
N SER A 201 -27.04 -2.57 -11.81
CA SER A 201 -28.31 -3.32 -11.84
C SER A 201 -29.35 -2.67 -12.76
N SER A 202 -30.32 -3.45 -13.25
CA SER A 202 -31.49 -2.91 -13.97
C SER A 202 -32.75 -3.71 -13.61
N PRO A 203 -33.88 -3.02 -13.35
CA PRO A 203 -35.20 -3.66 -13.22
C PRO A 203 -35.65 -4.39 -14.50
N ALA A 204 -35.16 -3.97 -15.66
CA ALA A 204 -35.48 -4.57 -16.96
C ALA A 204 -34.52 -5.71 -17.36
N GLY A 205 -33.60 -6.13 -16.49
CA GLY A 205 -32.79 -7.34 -16.67
C GLY A 205 -31.29 -7.16 -16.39
N ALA A 206 -30.49 -8.11 -16.88
CA ALA A 206 -29.03 -8.05 -16.71
C ALA A 206 -28.40 -6.91 -17.52
N ILE A 207 -27.32 -6.34 -17.00
CA ILE A 207 -26.47 -5.39 -17.74
C ILE A 207 -25.62 -6.15 -18.75
N VAL A 208 -25.62 -5.70 -20.01
CA VAL A 208 -24.92 -6.38 -21.12
C VAL A 208 -23.94 -5.48 -21.87
N LYS A 209 -23.93 -4.18 -21.59
CA LYS A 209 -23.05 -3.21 -22.26
C LYS A 209 -22.61 -2.13 -21.28
N TRP A 210 -21.36 -1.70 -21.44
CA TRP A 210 -20.71 -0.67 -20.65
C TRP A 210 -20.11 0.39 -21.57
N ALA A 211 -20.03 1.63 -21.09
CA ALA A 211 -19.30 2.69 -21.75
C ALA A 211 -18.60 3.53 -20.68
N TRP A 212 -17.29 3.35 -20.60
CA TRP A 212 -16.40 4.09 -19.72
C TRP A 212 -15.84 5.31 -20.44
N THR A 213 -15.72 6.42 -19.71
CA THR A 213 -14.99 7.60 -20.15
C THR A 213 -14.11 8.08 -19.01
N VAL A 214 -12.90 8.54 -19.34
CA VAL A 214 -11.95 9.07 -18.37
C VAL A 214 -11.56 10.49 -18.75
N GLN A 215 -11.55 11.39 -17.78
CA GLN A 215 -10.99 12.72 -17.90
C GLN A 215 -9.83 12.84 -16.91
N GLY A 216 -8.61 12.85 -17.44
CA GLY A 216 -7.38 13.00 -16.66
C GLY A 216 -6.86 14.44 -16.62
N PRO A 217 -5.80 14.70 -15.83
CA PRO A 217 -5.10 15.97 -15.80
C PRO A 217 -4.39 16.25 -17.14
N VAL A 218 -4.05 17.53 -17.38
CA VAL A 218 -3.32 17.95 -18.59
C VAL A 218 -2.01 17.17 -18.71
N GLY A 219 -1.79 16.56 -19.88
CA GLY A 219 -0.61 15.75 -20.17
C GLY A 219 -0.81 14.24 -19.96
N SER A 220 -1.93 13.80 -19.37
CA SER A 220 -2.29 12.39 -19.32
C SER A 220 -2.63 11.86 -20.73
N THR A 221 -2.10 10.68 -21.05
CA THR A 221 -2.24 9.95 -22.32
C THR A 221 -2.72 8.52 -22.14
N SER A 222 -2.89 8.06 -20.89
CA SER A 222 -3.38 6.73 -20.56
C SER A 222 -4.75 6.40 -21.15
N MET A 223 -4.94 5.13 -21.48
CA MET A 223 -6.17 4.58 -22.03
C MET A 223 -6.69 3.42 -21.17
N LEU A 224 -7.99 3.15 -21.25
CA LEU A 224 -8.60 1.99 -20.62
C LEU A 224 -8.24 0.71 -21.39
N MET A 225 -7.84 -0.33 -20.67
CA MET A 225 -7.44 -1.62 -21.23
C MET A 225 -8.39 -2.74 -20.74
N PRO A 226 -8.75 -3.72 -21.59
CA PRO A 226 -8.45 -3.78 -23.03
C PRO A 226 -9.19 -2.72 -23.86
N SER A 227 -10.30 -2.18 -23.35
CA SER A 227 -11.11 -1.17 -24.02
C SER A 227 -12.10 -0.50 -23.04
N ALA A 228 -12.80 0.54 -23.50
CA ALA A 228 -13.77 1.29 -22.71
C ALA A 228 -15.19 0.67 -22.64
N ASP A 229 -15.40 -0.48 -23.28
CA ASP A 229 -16.70 -1.14 -23.42
C ASP A 229 -16.81 -2.50 -22.71
N VAL A 230 -15.80 -2.85 -21.91
CA VAL A 230 -15.82 -4.03 -21.04
C VAL A 230 -16.33 -3.73 -19.62
N GLU A 231 -16.83 -4.74 -18.92
CA GLU A 231 -17.36 -4.62 -17.56
C GLU A 231 -16.31 -4.13 -16.55
N SER A 232 -15.07 -4.63 -16.66
CA SER A 232 -14.00 -4.36 -15.70
C SER A 232 -12.67 -4.04 -16.40
N PRO A 233 -12.47 -2.80 -16.89
CA PRO A 233 -11.22 -2.39 -17.51
C PRO A 233 -10.15 -2.04 -16.45
N THR A 234 -8.90 -1.95 -16.89
CA THR A 234 -7.79 -1.40 -16.12
C THR A 234 -7.35 -0.04 -16.68
N PHE A 235 -6.72 0.78 -15.83
CA PHE A 235 -6.26 2.11 -16.20
C PHE A 235 -4.94 2.46 -15.50
N LEU A 236 -3.92 2.87 -16.26
CA LEU A 236 -2.64 3.34 -15.71
C LEU A 236 -2.73 4.82 -15.32
N VAL A 237 -2.36 5.17 -14.09
CA VAL A 237 -2.28 6.58 -13.68
C VAL A 237 -0.92 7.14 -14.09
N ASP A 238 -0.85 7.90 -15.18
CA ASP A 238 0.43 8.36 -15.77
C ASP A 238 0.87 9.75 -15.29
N VAL A 239 -0.08 10.64 -14.98
CA VAL A 239 0.19 12.00 -14.53
C VAL A 239 -0.48 12.27 -13.17
N ALA A 240 0.21 13.01 -12.30
CA ALA A 240 -0.36 13.43 -11.02
C ALA A 240 -1.51 14.43 -11.23
N GLY A 241 -2.61 14.23 -10.51
CA GLY A 241 -3.82 15.06 -10.63
C GLY A 241 -5.10 14.26 -10.43
N GLN A 242 -6.25 14.90 -10.66
CA GLN A 242 -7.55 14.23 -10.52
C GLN A 242 -7.96 13.54 -11.82
N TYR A 243 -8.42 12.29 -11.69
CA TYR A 243 -9.05 11.52 -12.75
C TYR A 243 -10.53 11.37 -12.43
N LEU A 244 -11.39 11.77 -13.37
CA LEU A 244 -12.83 11.56 -13.31
C LEU A 244 -13.21 10.42 -14.25
N PHE A 245 -13.68 9.33 -13.66
CA PHE A 245 -14.26 8.19 -14.38
C PHE A 245 -15.76 8.34 -14.44
N LYS A 246 -16.33 8.09 -15.62
CA LYS A 246 -17.76 8.13 -15.89
C LYS A 246 -18.20 6.83 -16.57
N LEU A 247 -19.22 6.19 -16.01
CA LEU A 247 -19.78 4.93 -16.50
C LEU A 247 -21.23 5.11 -16.93
N GLN A 248 -21.56 4.65 -18.13
CA GLN A 248 -22.93 4.42 -18.60
C GLN A 248 -23.12 2.93 -18.89
N VAL A 249 -24.30 2.40 -18.59
CA VAL A 249 -24.62 0.97 -18.78
C VAL A 249 -25.91 0.77 -19.56
N TRP A 250 -26.06 -0.39 -20.20
CA TRP A 250 -27.31 -0.80 -20.85
C TRP A 250 -27.71 -2.20 -20.41
N ASP A 251 -29.01 -2.40 -20.24
CA ASP A 251 -29.60 -3.72 -19.94
C ASP A 251 -29.77 -4.60 -21.19
N ALA A 252 -30.20 -5.84 -20.95
CA ALA A 252 -30.40 -6.87 -21.97
C ALA A 252 -31.49 -6.53 -23.01
N VAL A 253 -32.37 -5.56 -22.71
CA VAL A 253 -33.41 -5.08 -23.63
C VAL A 253 -32.93 -3.85 -24.42
N GLY A 254 -31.75 -3.31 -24.07
CA GLY A 254 -31.10 -2.20 -24.74
C GLY A 254 -31.40 -0.84 -24.13
N ASN A 255 -32.04 -0.77 -22.96
CA ASN A 255 -32.28 0.51 -22.29
C ASN A 255 -31.00 1.00 -21.62
N ALA A 256 -30.69 2.28 -21.81
CA ALA A 256 -29.56 2.93 -21.17
C ALA A 256 -29.90 3.32 -19.72
N SER A 257 -28.87 3.46 -18.88
CA SER A 257 -29.02 4.13 -17.59
C SER A 257 -29.46 5.60 -17.76
N CYS A 258 -30.42 6.04 -16.96
CA CYS A 258 -30.93 7.41 -16.94
C CYS A 258 -29.81 8.44 -16.66
N ALA A 259 -28.89 8.10 -15.76
CA ALA A 259 -27.75 8.93 -15.42
C ALA A 259 -26.48 8.07 -15.34
N PRO A 260 -25.32 8.63 -15.67
CA PRO A 260 -24.03 7.94 -15.52
C PRO A 260 -23.58 7.93 -14.05
N SER A 261 -22.78 6.93 -13.68
CA SER A 261 -22.07 6.93 -12.40
C SER A 261 -20.73 7.65 -12.55
N LEU A 262 -20.30 8.35 -11.50
CA LEU A 262 -19.06 9.12 -11.47
C LEU A 262 -18.18 8.64 -10.31
N ALA A 263 -16.89 8.50 -10.55
CA ALA A 263 -15.89 8.22 -9.53
C ALA A 263 -14.64 9.08 -9.75
N VAL A 264 -14.09 9.62 -8.67
CA VAL A 264 -12.89 10.47 -8.71
C VAL A 264 -11.75 9.77 -8.01
N VAL A 265 -10.60 9.72 -8.66
CA VAL A 265 -9.35 9.23 -8.08
C VAL A 265 -8.31 10.34 -8.13
N SER A 266 -7.58 10.54 -7.03
CA SER A 266 -6.45 11.46 -6.99
C SER A 266 -5.16 10.70 -7.26
N GLY A 267 -4.56 10.93 -8.42
CA GLY A 267 -3.18 10.55 -8.70
C GLY A 267 -2.25 11.47 -7.93
N THR A 268 -1.54 10.93 -6.94
CA THR A 268 -0.50 11.68 -6.24
C THR A 268 0.82 11.52 -6.98
N PRO A 269 1.63 12.58 -7.12
CA PRO A 269 2.99 12.38 -7.58
C PRO A 269 3.63 11.40 -6.61
N VAL A 270 4.15 10.28 -7.13
CA VAL A 270 5.07 9.49 -6.31
C VAL A 270 6.19 10.48 -5.97
N PRO A 271 6.45 10.77 -4.68
CA PRO A 271 7.56 11.64 -4.35
C PRO A 271 8.78 11.08 -5.09
N PRO A 272 9.67 11.92 -5.65
CA PRO A 272 10.96 11.40 -6.05
C PRO A 272 11.44 10.64 -4.82
N VAL A 273 11.64 9.33 -4.95
CA VAL A 273 12.28 8.55 -3.90
C VAL A 273 13.56 9.33 -3.62
N THR A 274 13.59 10.08 -2.50
CA THR A 274 14.78 10.72 -1.93
C THR A 274 15.89 9.76 -2.24
N PRO A 275 16.94 10.16 -3.02
CA PRO A 275 17.81 9.20 -3.70
C PRO A 275 18.06 8.10 -2.72
N ALA A 276 17.41 6.95 -2.95
CA ALA A 276 17.35 5.97 -1.89
C ALA A 276 18.82 5.67 -1.66
N VAL A 277 19.24 5.68 -0.39
CA VAL A 277 20.64 5.47 -0.03
C VAL A 277 21.20 4.26 -0.80
N GLY A 278 20.32 3.32 -1.18
CA GLY A 278 20.60 2.24 -2.11
C GLY A 278 21.06 1.03 -1.34
N CYS A 279 21.55 1.27 -0.12
CA CYS A 279 21.91 0.30 0.88
C CYS A 279 20.78 0.14 1.89
N SER A 280 20.51 -1.11 2.26
CA SER A 280 19.42 -1.53 3.14
C SER A 280 19.49 -0.95 4.55
N ASP A 281 20.69 -0.72 5.07
CA ASP A 281 20.95 -0.13 6.37
C ASP A 281 20.89 1.40 6.37
N GLY A 282 20.73 2.01 5.19
CA GLY A 282 20.61 3.46 5.05
C GLY A 282 21.93 4.21 5.06
N GLN A 283 23.08 3.53 4.93
CA GLN A 283 24.40 4.15 4.82
C GLN A 283 25.15 3.67 3.57
N ARG A 284 25.91 4.57 2.92
CA ARG A 284 26.82 4.21 1.82
C ARG A 284 28.25 4.17 2.32
N GLU A 285 29.01 3.18 1.86
CA GLU A 285 30.46 3.06 2.14
C GLU A 285 31.28 3.26 0.85
N GLY A 286 30.63 3.11 -0.31
CA GLY A 286 31.10 3.55 -1.61
C GLY A 286 30.05 4.42 -2.27
N PHE A 287 30.47 5.32 -3.17
CA PHE A 287 29.61 6.26 -3.88
C PHE A 287 28.83 7.20 -2.93
N LEU A 288 29.56 7.77 -1.95
CA LEU A 288 28.99 8.54 -0.83
C LEU A 288 28.17 9.77 -1.24
N ASP A 289 28.51 10.40 -2.36
CA ASP A 289 27.77 11.57 -2.86
C ASP A 289 26.49 11.11 -3.58
N GLU A 290 25.38 11.07 -2.84
CA GLU A 290 24.07 10.66 -3.35
C GLU A 290 23.55 11.53 -4.50
N ALA A 291 24.00 12.79 -4.58
CA ALA A 291 23.62 13.71 -5.65
C ALA A 291 24.42 13.43 -6.93
N ALA A 292 25.70 13.06 -6.80
CA ALA A 292 26.51 12.63 -7.93
C ALA A 292 26.19 11.20 -8.40
N TYR A 293 25.76 10.33 -7.48
CA TYR A 293 25.54 8.91 -7.70
C TYR A 293 24.09 8.52 -7.41
N THR A 294 23.18 9.01 -8.24
CA THR A 294 21.74 8.79 -8.05
C THR A 294 21.28 7.38 -8.40
N HIS A 295 22.02 6.60 -9.19
CA HIS A 295 21.61 5.25 -9.63
C HIS A 295 22.58 4.14 -9.24
N ILE A 296 23.57 4.43 -8.40
CA ILE A 296 24.53 3.46 -7.88
C ILE A 296 24.88 3.77 -6.42
N ALA A 297 25.06 2.73 -5.63
CA ALA A 297 25.52 2.79 -4.25
C ALA A 297 26.50 1.64 -3.97
N GLY A 298 27.54 1.92 -3.18
CA GLY A 298 28.43 0.88 -2.65
C GLY A 298 28.00 0.55 -1.22
N CYS A 299 27.43 -0.64 -1.04
CA CYS A 299 26.81 -1.05 0.22
C CYS A 299 27.66 -2.13 0.88
N ALA A 300 28.21 -1.82 2.04
CA ALA A 300 29.00 -2.75 2.82
C ALA A 300 28.10 -3.69 3.62
N GLY A 301 28.68 -4.81 4.05
CA GLY A 301 27.93 -5.81 4.81
C GLY A 301 28.46 -7.22 4.61
N GLY A 302 27.91 -8.15 5.38
CA GLY A 302 28.13 -9.58 5.22
C GLY A 302 26.92 -10.27 4.60
N TRP A 303 27.12 -11.50 4.13
CA TRP A 303 26.06 -12.43 3.78
C TRP A 303 26.51 -13.88 3.99
N GLU A 304 25.58 -14.70 4.44
CA GLU A 304 25.77 -16.13 4.69
C GLU A 304 25.31 -16.98 3.50
N LYS A 305 24.28 -16.55 2.76
CA LYS A 305 23.77 -17.31 1.62
C LYS A 305 24.73 -17.16 0.43
N PRO A 306 25.33 -18.26 -0.06
CA PRO A 306 26.39 -18.17 -1.05
C PRO A 306 25.91 -17.61 -2.39
N GLY A 307 26.79 -16.87 -3.03
CA GLY A 307 26.70 -16.44 -4.42
C GLY A 307 26.40 -14.97 -4.61
N ILE A 308 26.83 -14.45 -5.76
CA ILE A 308 26.49 -13.13 -6.30
C ILE A 308 26.03 -13.21 -7.77
N THR A 309 25.39 -14.32 -8.11
CA THR A 309 24.93 -14.64 -9.47
C THR A 309 23.48 -14.16 -9.66
N PRO A 310 22.94 -14.22 -10.89
CA PRO A 310 21.53 -13.95 -11.12
C PRO A 310 20.54 -14.78 -10.29
N ASP A 311 20.94 -15.96 -9.80
CA ASP A 311 20.08 -16.85 -9.00
C ASP A 311 20.17 -16.59 -7.49
N SER A 312 21.22 -15.90 -7.02
CA SER A 312 21.43 -15.57 -5.60
C SER A 312 20.99 -14.15 -5.22
N VAL A 313 20.24 -13.47 -6.10
CA VAL A 313 19.70 -12.11 -5.86
C VAL A 313 18.35 -12.07 -5.16
N VAL A 314 17.87 -13.21 -4.66
CA VAL A 314 16.62 -13.23 -3.88
C VAL A 314 16.96 -12.86 -2.44
N PRO A 315 16.39 -11.76 -1.90
CA PRO A 315 16.54 -11.41 -0.49
C PRO A 315 16.08 -12.55 0.43
N THR A 316 16.86 -12.85 1.47
CA THR A 316 16.56 -13.92 2.43
C THR A 316 16.45 -13.44 3.87
N CYS A 317 16.68 -12.15 4.13
CA CYS A 317 16.55 -11.55 5.46
C CYS A 317 15.76 -10.23 5.43
N ASP A 318 14.76 -10.13 4.56
CA ASP A 318 13.86 -8.99 4.40
C ASP A 318 14.57 -7.65 4.08
N LEU A 319 15.68 -7.67 3.33
CA LEU A 319 16.47 -6.46 3.05
C LEU A 319 16.94 -5.75 4.33
N LYS A 320 17.38 -6.51 5.34
CA LYS A 320 17.92 -6.00 6.61
C LYS A 320 19.42 -6.24 6.75
N GLY A 321 20.10 -6.54 5.65
CA GLY A 321 21.56 -6.60 5.59
C GLY A 321 22.18 -5.20 5.77
N GLY A 322 23.50 -5.13 5.64
CA GLY A 322 24.27 -3.89 5.83
C GLY A 322 25.09 -3.92 7.12
N ASP A 323 26.28 -3.33 7.12
CA ASP A 323 27.22 -3.45 8.25
C ASP A 323 26.85 -2.61 9.47
N ASP A 324 26.02 -1.57 9.30
CA ASP A 324 25.42 -0.78 10.38
C ASP A 324 24.07 -1.36 10.86
N GLY A 325 23.59 -2.41 10.20
CA GLY A 325 22.31 -3.06 10.46
C GLY A 325 22.36 -4.22 11.48
N PRO A 326 21.17 -4.77 11.84
CA PRO A 326 21.05 -5.89 12.77
C PRO A 326 21.67 -7.20 12.27
N PHE A 327 21.91 -7.31 10.95
CA PHE A 327 22.55 -8.46 10.31
C PHE A 327 23.90 -8.08 9.66
N GLY A 328 24.69 -7.19 10.28
CA GLY A 328 25.97 -6.73 9.72
C GLY A 328 27.07 -7.80 9.57
N ASP A 329 26.90 -8.95 10.19
CA ASP A 329 27.72 -10.15 9.96
C ASP A 329 27.21 -11.04 8.81
N GLY A 330 26.01 -10.78 8.30
CA GLY A 330 25.36 -11.51 7.22
C GLY A 330 24.51 -12.69 7.64
N ALA A 331 24.25 -12.91 8.93
CA ALA A 331 23.52 -14.08 9.41
C ALA A 331 22.14 -14.20 8.74
N GLY A 332 21.91 -15.31 8.03
CA GLY A 332 20.68 -15.56 7.28
C GLY A 332 20.46 -14.72 6.01
N CYS A 333 21.31 -13.72 5.75
CA CYS A 333 21.18 -12.81 4.60
C CYS A 333 21.89 -13.34 3.35
N SER A 334 21.34 -12.97 2.20
CA SER A 334 21.97 -13.04 0.88
C SER A 334 22.68 -11.73 0.56
N ALA A 335 23.50 -11.73 -0.49
CA ALA A 335 24.14 -10.51 -0.97
C ALA A 335 23.10 -9.44 -1.42
N ALA A 336 21.92 -9.86 -1.88
CA ALA A 336 20.87 -8.93 -2.31
C ALA A 336 20.20 -8.19 -1.14
N ASP A 337 20.29 -8.74 0.08
CA ASP A 337 19.76 -8.06 1.26
C ASP A 337 20.56 -6.82 1.66
N LEU A 338 21.72 -6.57 1.05
CA LEU A 338 22.47 -5.33 1.20
C LEU A 338 21.86 -4.17 0.39
N CYS A 339 21.04 -4.46 -0.62
CA CYS A 339 20.41 -3.44 -1.45
C CYS A 339 19.02 -3.05 -0.93
N ALA A 340 18.77 -1.76 -0.84
CA ALA A 340 17.47 -1.24 -0.41
C ALA A 340 16.33 -1.64 -1.36
N GLN A 341 15.08 -1.54 -0.88
CA GLN A 341 13.91 -1.80 -1.73
C GLN A 341 13.93 -0.93 -3.00
N GLY A 342 13.72 -1.56 -4.15
CA GLY A 342 13.79 -0.89 -5.46
C GLY A 342 15.20 -0.80 -6.04
N TRP A 343 16.19 -1.38 -5.37
CA TRP A 343 17.56 -1.54 -5.85
C TRP A 343 17.89 -3.02 -6.03
N HIS A 344 18.86 -3.30 -6.87
CA HIS A 344 19.37 -4.65 -7.14
C HIS A 344 20.89 -4.64 -7.22
N ILE A 345 21.54 -5.78 -7.00
CA ILE A 345 22.97 -5.90 -7.26
C ILE A 345 23.20 -5.66 -8.76
N CYS A 346 24.08 -4.71 -9.10
CA CYS A 346 24.36 -4.32 -10.48
C CYS A 346 24.65 -5.55 -11.37
N ASN A 347 24.05 -5.57 -12.55
CA ASN A 347 24.05 -6.65 -13.53
C ASN A 347 25.20 -6.51 -14.53
N GLY A 348 26.42 -6.68 -14.03
CA GLY A 348 27.61 -6.65 -14.86
C GLY A 348 28.13 -5.24 -15.13
N TRP A 349 29.27 -5.18 -15.82
CA TRP A 349 29.97 -3.93 -16.12
C TRP A 349 29.16 -3.00 -17.04
N ALA A 350 28.31 -3.56 -17.90
CA ALA A 350 27.49 -2.81 -18.84
C ALA A 350 26.43 -1.96 -18.12
N GLU A 351 25.80 -2.51 -17.08
CA GLU A 351 24.89 -1.71 -16.24
C GLU A 351 25.69 -0.65 -15.47
N LEU A 352 26.82 -1.02 -14.87
CA LEU A 352 27.63 -0.06 -14.11
C LEU A 352 28.06 1.14 -14.96
N ALA A 353 28.41 0.92 -16.23
CA ALA A 353 28.76 1.99 -17.16
C ALA A 353 27.60 2.97 -17.42
N LEU A 354 26.35 2.51 -17.32
CA LEU A 354 25.16 3.36 -17.45
C LEU A 354 24.83 4.08 -16.14
N LYS A 355 25.02 3.42 -14.99
CA LYS A 355 24.62 3.95 -13.68
C LYS A 355 25.69 4.83 -13.02
N SER A 356 26.97 4.65 -13.39
CA SER A 356 28.09 5.44 -12.88
C SER A 356 28.88 6.09 -14.03
N PRO A 357 28.69 7.42 -14.26
CA PRO A 357 29.46 8.15 -15.27
C PRO A 357 30.97 8.12 -15.05
N THR A 358 31.41 7.91 -13.80
CA THR A 358 32.84 7.87 -13.42
C THR A 358 33.36 6.45 -13.22
N GLY A 359 32.60 5.41 -13.61
CA GLY A 359 32.98 4.02 -13.35
C GLY A 359 33.18 3.74 -11.86
N CYS A 360 34.28 3.07 -11.50
CA CYS A 360 34.58 2.69 -10.12
C CYS A 360 35.13 3.81 -9.22
N VAL A 361 35.36 5.04 -9.72
CA VAL A 361 36.01 6.11 -8.93
C VAL A 361 35.31 6.37 -7.59
N GLY A 362 33.99 6.31 -7.55
CA GLY A 362 33.21 6.53 -6.33
C GLY A 362 33.32 5.40 -5.30
N ALA A 363 33.78 4.21 -5.67
CA ALA A 363 33.82 3.04 -4.80
C ALA A 363 34.85 3.16 -3.66
N THR A 364 35.85 4.04 -3.79
CA THR A 364 36.87 4.26 -2.76
C THR A 364 36.91 5.73 -2.37
N PRO A 365 36.18 6.13 -1.32
CA PRO A 365 36.23 7.49 -0.81
C PRO A 365 37.65 7.92 -0.40
N PRO A 366 37.92 9.23 -0.29
CA PRO A 366 39.15 9.71 0.32
C PRO A 366 39.39 9.06 1.69
N ASP A 367 40.65 8.83 2.05
CA ASP A 367 41.07 8.21 3.32
C ASP A 367 40.69 6.74 3.52
N THR A 368 40.15 6.07 2.49
CA THR A 368 39.95 4.61 2.51
C THR A 368 41.28 3.89 2.76
N LYS A 369 41.28 2.94 3.71
CA LYS A 369 42.45 2.12 4.01
C LYS A 369 42.92 1.38 2.75
N PRO A 370 44.23 1.19 2.54
CA PRO A 370 44.71 0.37 1.43
C PRO A 370 44.14 -1.05 1.51
N LYS A 371 43.73 -1.60 0.36
CA LYS A 371 43.26 -2.99 0.24
C LYS A 371 42.16 -3.33 1.25
N SER A 372 41.11 -2.53 1.32
CA SER A 372 40.02 -2.71 2.30
C SER A 372 38.65 -2.87 1.64
N LEU A 373 38.34 -2.01 0.67
CA LEU A 373 37.03 -1.99 0.03
C LEU A 373 37.05 -2.78 -1.29
N PHE A 374 36.08 -3.67 -1.41
CA PHE A 374 35.68 -4.32 -2.65
C PHE A 374 34.16 -4.40 -2.67
N PHE A 375 33.53 -3.87 -3.72
CA PHE A 375 32.10 -3.93 -3.93
C PHE A 375 31.84 -4.79 -5.16
N ALA A 376 31.33 -5.99 -4.92
CA ALA A 376 31.08 -6.97 -5.95
C ALA A 376 29.77 -6.68 -6.70
N LEU A 377 29.70 -7.19 -7.92
CA LEU A 377 28.48 -7.14 -8.74
C LEU A 377 28.31 -8.44 -9.52
N ARG A 378 27.18 -8.58 -10.22
CA ARG A 378 26.84 -9.81 -10.96
C ARG A 378 27.51 -9.83 -12.32
N GLN A 379 28.82 -10.02 -12.32
CA GLN A 379 29.60 -10.11 -13.54
C GLN A 379 30.00 -11.56 -13.78
N ASP A 380 29.59 -12.10 -14.92
CA ASP A 380 30.02 -13.40 -15.42
C ASP A 380 31.46 -13.36 -15.95
N SER A 381 32.11 -14.53 -16.05
CA SER A 381 33.46 -14.71 -16.60
C SER A 381 33.46 -15.68 -17.79
N GLU A 382 34.27 -15.39 -18.81
CA GLU A 382 34.43 -16.26 -20.00
C GLU A 382 35.60 -17.26 -19.85
N ASN A 383 36.64 -16.93 -19.06
CA ASN A 383 37.70 -17.82 -18.52
C ASN A 383 38.82 -16.94 -17.91
N GLY A 384 39.31 -17.30 -16.71
CA GLY A 384 40.18 -16.45 -15.92
C GLY A 384 39.51 -15.10 -15.60
N SER A 385 40.31 -14.10 -15.24
CA SER A 385 39.77 -12.78 -14.87
C SER A 385 39.37 -11.91 -16.06
N ILE A 386 38.71 -12.52 -17.06
CA ILE A 386 38.14 -11.88 -18.24
C ILE A 386 36.63 -11.84 -18.05
N CYS A 387 36.05 -10.65 -18.12
CA CYS A 387 34.61 -10.48 -18.01
C CYS A 387 33.90 -11.07 -19.23
N GLY A 388 32.97 -11.98 -18.97
CA GLY A 388 32.12 -12.61 -19.97
C GLY A 388 30.80 -11.87 -20.18
N THR A 389 29.99 -12.44 -21.06
CA THR A 389 28.59 -12.13 -21.25
C THR A 389 27.70 -12.97 -20.31
N LYS A 390 26.41 -12.59 -20.23
CA LYS A 390 25.49 -13.20 -19.28
C LYS A 390 25.38 -14.72 -19.49
N GLY A 391 25.72 -15.49 -18.45
CA GLY A 391 25.67 -16.95 -18.48
C GLY A 391 26.95 -17.65 -18.94
N ASP A 392 28.04 -16.91 -19.14
CA ASP A 392 29.33 -17.48 -19.58
C ASP A 392 30.11 -18.19 -18.45
N GLY A 393 29.74 -17.99 -17.19
CA GLY A 393 30.32 -18.73 -16.07
C GLY A 393 30.39 -17.93 -14.76
N PHE A 394 30.70 -18.64 -13.68
CA PHE A 394 30.73 -18.10 -12.31
C PHE A 394 32.15 -18.06 -11.73
N ASN A 395 33.15 -18.14 -12.59
CA ASN A 395 34.55 -18.13 -12.20
C ASN A 395 34.96 -16.68 -11.87
N ASP A 396 35.67 -16.49 -10.76
CA ASP A 396 36.02 -15.18 -10.19
C ASP A 396 34.84 -14.33 -9.67
N VAL A 397 35.16 -13.30 -8.88
CA VAL A 397 34.23 -12.25 -8.42
C VAL A 397 34.76 -10.90 -8.87
N PHE A 398 33.97 -10.14 -9.62
CA PHE A 398 34.37 -8.82 -10.13
C PHE A 398 33.67 -7.69 -9.40
N GLY A 399 34.32 -6.54 -9.36
CA GLY A 399 33.83 -5.41 -8.60
C GLY A 399 34.60 -4.12 -8.80
N CYS A 400 34.26 -3.16 -7.96
CA CYS A 400 34.97 -1.91 -7.81
C CYS A 400 35.67 -1.85 -6.46
N GLY A 401 36.84 -1.21 -6.38
CA GLY A 401 37.43 -0.86 -5.08
C GLY A 401 38.95 -0.77 -5.06
N ASN A 402 39.54 -1.06 -3.91
CA ASN A 402 40.99 -1.10 -3.73
C ASN A 402 41.54 -2.44 -3.20
N LEU A 403 40.67 -3.43 -2.98
CA LEU A 403 41.03 -4.81 -2.64
C LEU A 403 40.93 -5.72 -3.87
N GLY A 404 41.87 -6.65 -4.02
CA GLY A 404 41.91 -7.61 -5.12
C GLY A 404 42.86 -7.22 -6.25
N SER A 405 42.93 -8.08 -7.27
CA SER A 405 43.80 -7.83 -8.42
C SER A 405 43.24 -6.71 -9.30
N GLY A 406 44.12 -5.88 -9.85
CA GLY A 406 43.72 -4.85 -10.81
C GLY A 406 43.33 -5.45 -12.16
N LEU A 407 42.21 -4.97 -12.71
CA LEU A 407 41.77 -5.34 -14.05
C LEU A 407 42.47 -4.45 -15.09
N ALA A 408 43.16 -5.10 -16.03
CA ALA A 408 43.76 -4.43 -17.18
C ALA A 408 42.74 -4.32 -18.34
N PRO A 409 42.94 -3.39 -19.29
CA PRO A 409 41.99 -3.19 -20.40
C PRO A 409 41.74 -4.43 -21.26
N ASP A 410 42.68 -5.37 -21.32
CA ASP A 410 42.55 -6.64 -22.05
C ASP A 410 41.52 -7.61 -21.43
N LYS A 411 41.02 -7.32 -20.23
CA LYS A 411 40.05 -8.17 -19.52
C LYS A 411 38.60 -7.94 -19.93
N ASN A 412 38.33 -6.98 -20.82
CA ASN A 412 36.99 -6.68 -21.35
C ASN A 412 35.93 -6.38 -20.25
N CYS A 413 36.38 -5.81 -19.13
CA CYS A 413 35.53 -5.56 -17.96
C CYS A 413 34.96 -4.14 -17.89
N GLY A 414 35.03 -3.39 -18.99
CA GLY A 414 34.55 -2.00 -19.05
C GLY A 414 35.07 -1.15 -17.88
N PRO A 415 34.19 -0.51 -17.08
CA PRO A 415 34.59 0.36 -15.97
C PRO A 415 35.07 -0.37 -14.70
N LEU A 416 35.00 -1.70 -14.62
CA LEU A 416 35.41 -2.44 -13.42
C LEU A 416 36.94 -2.41 -13.24
N ASP A 417 37.40 -2.27 -12.01
CA ASP A 417 38.83 -2.12 -11.69
C ASP A 417 39.41 -3.21 -10.79
N ARG A 418 38.56 -4.08 -10.20
CA ARG A 418 38.98 -5.16 -9.31
C ARG A 418 38.37 -6.51 -9.63
N VAL A 419 39.13 -7.54 -9.30
CA VAL A 419 38.71 -8.94 -9.32
C VAL A 419 39.30 -9.70 -8.12
N LEU A 420 38.49 -10.56 -7.52
CA LEU A 420 38.91 -11.59 -6.59
C LEU A 420 38.92 -12.91 -7.37
N ALA A 421 40.11 -13.50 -7.50
CA ALA A 421 40.37 -14.69 -8.31
C ALA A 421 41.36 -15.61 -7.60
N SER A 422 41.09 -16.91 -7.60
CA SER A 422 41.96 -17.92 -7.00
C SER A 422 42.13 -19.12 -7.92
N THR A 423 43.27 -19.81 -7.82
CA THR A 423 43.46 -21.11 -8.46
C THR A 423 43.49 -22.25 -7.43
N ILE A 424 43.02 -21.96 -6.22
CA ILE A 424 43.05 -22.86 -5.08
C ILE A 424 41.61 -23.01 -4.57
N PRO A 425 41.07 -24.23 -4.48
CA PRO A 425 39.75 -24.48 -3.92
C PRO A 425 39.58 -23.86 -2.53
N ASP A 426 38.34 -23.47 -2.22
CA ASP A 426 37.91 -22.85 -0.96
C ASP A 426 38.48 -21.45 -0.69
N LYS A 427 38.93 -20.75 -1.74
CA LYS A 427 39.51 -19.39 -1.64
C LYS A 427 38.91 -18.45 -2.69
N CYS A 428 38.67 -17.20 -2.30
CA CYS A 428 38.14 -16.17 -3.22
C CYS A 428 39.21 -15.32 -3.92
N GLY A 429 40.47 -15.35 -3.51
CA GLY A 429 41.47 -14.41 -4.02
C GLY A 429 42.88 -14.75 -3.56
N PHE A 430 43.90 -14.43 -4.35
CA PHE A 430 45.31 -14.68 -3.99
C PHE A 430 45.75 -13.80 -2.81
N ASN A 431 45.97 -14.41 -1.62
CA ASN A 431 46.54 -13.86 -0.38
C ASN A 431 45.82 -12.69 0.31
N GLU A 432 45.17 -11.81 -0.43
CA GLU A 432 44.67 -10.54 0.10
C GLU A 432 43.22 -10.61 0.55
N ALA A 433 42.45 -11.64 0.17
CA ALA A 433 41.03 -11.75 0.50
C ALA A 433 40.66 -13.06 1.23
N GLU A 434 41.63 -13.91 1.56
CA GLU A 434 41.42 -15.29 2.03
C GLU A 434 41.06 -15.37 3.53
N PRO A 435 40.27 -16.37 3.98
CA PRO A 435 40.19 -16.72 5.41
C PRO A 435 41.49 -17.45 5.83
N PRO A 436 42.32 -16.95 6.78
CA PRO A 436 41.98 -16.17 7.99
C PRO A 436 42.19 -14.65 7.92
N LEU A 437 42.64 -14.13 6.79
CA LEU A 437 43.02 -12.73 6.59
C LEU A 437 41.79 -11.83 6.35
N GLY A 438 40.68 -12.31 5.79
CA GLY A 438 39.48 -11.46 5.79
C GLY A 438 38.17 -12.11 5.42
N PRO A 439 37.14 -11.27 5.19
CA PRO A 439 35.75 -11.72 5.25
C PRO A 439 35.27 -12.49 4.01
N TRP A 440 35.93 -12.37 2.86
CA TRP A 440 35.50 -13.00 1.60
C TRP A 440 35.88 -14.49 1.57
N GLN A 441 34.91 -15.37 1.33
CA GLN A 441 35.10 -16.84 1.39
C GLN A 441 34.37 -17.54 0.24
N CYS A 442 35.06 -18.37 -0.55
CA CYS A 442 34.50 -19.04 -1.72
C CYS A 442 34.52 -20.54 -1.46
N ILE A 443 33.73 -20.95 -0.46
CA ILE A 443 33.78 -22.30 0.09
C ILE A 443 32.84 -23.20 -0.70
N GLY A 444 33.37 -24.29 -1.26
CA GLY A 444 32.59 -25.23 -2.06
C GLY A 444 33.30 -26.57 -2.34
N GLY A 445 34.47 -26.80 -1.75
CA GLY A 445 35.29 -27.97 -2.00
C GLY A 445 35.96 -27.95 -3.38
N PRO A 446 36.38 -29.11 -3.90
CA PRO A 446 37.05 -29.21 -5.20
C PRO A 446 36.25 -28.56 -6.34
N GLY A 447 36.87 -27.64 -7.10
CA GLY A 447 36.25 -26.93 -8.22
C GLY A 447 35.50 -25.65 -7.83
N SER A 448 35.55 -25.23 -6.56
CA SER A 448 35.07 -23.91 -6.11
C SER A 448 35.89 -22.75 -6.70
N ASP A 449 37.17 -23.01 -7.03
CA ASP A 449 38.11 -22.14 -7.74
C ASP A 449 37.78 -21.93 -9.23
N LEU A 450 36.64 -22.48 -9.68
CA LEU A 450 36.09 -22.26 -11.04
C LEU A 450 34.68 -21.65 -10.96
N LYS A 451 34.22 -21.34 -9.75
CA LYS A 451 32.83 -21.04 -9.38
C LYS A 451 32.75 -20.10 -8.18
N GLU A 452 33.72 -19.21 -8.01
CA GLU A 452 33.78 -18.25 -6.91
C GLU A 452 32.50 -17.42 -6.84
N GLY A 453 32.02 -16.90 -7.97
CA GLY A 453 30.78 -16.15 -8.05
C GLY A 453 29.55 -16.91 -7.53
N GLN A 454 29.53 -18.25 -7.59
CA GLN A 454 28.45 -19.10 -7.02
C GLN A 454 28.63 -19.41 -5.55
N THR A 455 29.87 -19.48 -5.08
CA THR A 455 30.21 -19.98 -3.73
C THR A 455 30.58 -18.86 -2.76
N VAL A 456 30.74 -17.64 -3.26
CA VAL A 456 31.17 -16.50 -2.47
C VAL A 456 30.18 -16.18 -1.34
N THR A 457 30.70 -16.18 -0.13
CA THR A 457 30.09 -15.69 1.09
C THR A 457 30.98 -14.61 1.67
N LYS A 458 30.42 -13.77 2.54
CA LYS A 458 31.17 -12.71 3.18
C LYS A 458 30.79 -12.57 4.63
N LYS A 459 31.70 -12.92 5.55
CA LYS A 459 31.40 -12.86 6.98
C LYS A 459 31.55 -11.45 7.56
N GLY A 460 30.99 -11.27 8.76
CA GLY A 460 31.28 -10.14 9.64
C GLY A 460 32.76 -10.03 10.04
N CYS A 461 33.20 -8.81 10.34
CA CYS A 461 34.51 -8.52 10.96
C CYS A 461 34.31 -7.83 12.33
N PRO A 462 33.74 -8.53 13.32
CA PRO A 462 33.50 -7.93 14.64
C PRO A 462 34.83 -7.53 15.30
N LYS A 463 34.89 -6.31 15.85
CA LYS A 463 36.03 -5.82 16.65
C LYS A 463 37.40 -5.90 15.95
N LEU A 464 37.47 -5.55 14.66
CA LEU A 464 38.71 -5.60 13.87
C LEU A 464 39.29 -7.02 13.71
N SER A 465 38.45 -8.06 13.72
CA SER A 465 38.89 -9.46 13.66
C SER A 465 39.48 -9.90 12.31
N CYS A 466 39.41 -9.04 11.30
CA CYS A 466 39.92 -9.29 9.95
C CYS A 466 41.18 -8.46 9.68
N THR A 467 42.07 -8.94 8.82
CA THR A 467 43.33 -8.29 8.47
C THR A 467 43.76 -8.51 7.01
N TYR A 468 43.80 -7.46 6.19
CA TYR A 468 44.41 -7.55 4.86
C TYR A 468 45.84 -7.04 4.87
N ASP A 469 46.79 -7.89 4.46
CA ASP A 469 48.24 -7.63 4.53
C ASP A 469 48.71 -7.09 5.90
N GLY A 470 48.10 -7.59 6.98
CA GLY A 470 48.40 -7.16 8.34
C GLY A 470 47.75 -5.84 8.79
N VAL A 471 46.94 -5.20 7.93
CA VAL A 471 46.12 -4.02 8.28
C VAL A 471 44.78 -4.48 8.88
N PRO A 472 44.46 -4.15 10.14
CA PRO A 472 43.18 -4.53 10.75
C PRO A 472 41.97 -3.83 10.14
N LEU A 473 40.90 -4.58 9.93
CA LEU A 473 39.68 -4.15 9.23
C LEU A 473 38.45 -4.35 10.08
N GLY A 474 37.66 -3.29 10.19
CA GLY A 474 36.34 -3.33 10.83
C GLY A 474 35.24 -3.71 9.87
N SER A 475 34.00 -3.67 10.35
CA SER A 475 32.83 -3.96 9.51
C SER A 475 32.56 -2.89 8.45
N ALA A 476 33.02 -1.64 8.67
CA ALA A 476 33.00 -0.55 7.68
C ALA A 476 34.12 -0.63 6.63
N ASP A 477 35.18 -1.42 6.87
CA ASP A 477 36.37 -1.44 6.01
C ASP A 477 36.45 -2.67 5.10
N LYS A 478 35.30 -3.33 4.80
CA LYS A 478 35.29 -4.62 4.08
C LYS A 478 34.50 -4.62 2.77
N GLY A 479 33.90 -3.49 2.40
CA GLY A 479 33.00 -3.39 1.25
C GLY A 479 31.82 -4.38 1.31
N GLY A 480 31.25 -4.69 0.16
CA GLY A 480 30.06 -5.54 0.02
C GLY A 480 29.65 -5.67 -1.44
N VAL A 481 28.52 -5.08 -1.82
CA VAL A 481 28.00 -5.13 -3.20
C VAL A 481 27.73 -3.75 -3.78
N LEU A 482 27.69 -3.66 -5.09
CA LEU A 482 27.18 -2.50 -5.80
C LEU A 482 25.69 -2.66 -6.03
N CYS A 483 24.91 -1.75 -5.49
CA CYS A 483 23.47 -1.67 -5.70
C CYS A 483 23.18 -0.64 -6.80
N CYS A 484 22.44 -1.05 -7.82
CA CYS A 484 21.99 -0.23 -8.93
C CYS A 484 20.45 -0.08 -8.88
N ARG A 485 19.94 0.98 -9.51
CA ARG A 485 18.50 1.13 -9.78
C ARG A 485 18.26 1.72 -11.16
N ASP A 486 17.05 1.54 -11.66
CA ASP A 486 16.63 2.10 -12.94
C ASP A 486 16.48 3.62 -12.98
#